data_AF-A0A226CYQ3-F1
#
_entry.id   AF-A0A226CYQ3-F1
#
_cell.length_a   1.000
_cell.length_b   1.000
_cell.length_c   1.000
_cell.angle_alpha   90.00
_cell.angle_beta   90.00
_cell.angle_gamma   90.00
#
_symmetry.space_group_name_H-M   'P 1'
#
loop_
_entity.id
_entity.type
_entity.pdbx_description
1 polymer ?
#
loop_
_entity_poly.entity_id
_entity_poly.type
_entity_poly.pdbx_seq_one_letter_code
_entity_poly.pdbx_strand_id
1 'polypeptide(L)'
;MGYLIRRWGERRKRGNYKKLNSVTDPSRYVPLSTSDHPPRRGIIRPAILLKTTNGLGNQLFQYACHYALARKHDLPLYIRIPHNQTPHLSVTDRSFALHTLNVPLFSWNTIDSSSNLGNITYLSDSDLLSGSYNVSSSLNLFSLREGDYCQSEHYFAEYRSELKELFGFKSDHQFSQAVESWEKFILGKTGETVALHDWKHSHHIFRLFGRLGFYSGQISSQGGAHLAT
;
A
#
# COMPACT_ATOMS: atom_id res chain seq x y z
N MET A 1 -37.43 17.53 1.18
CA MET A 1 -36.46 16.41 1.25
C MET A 1 -35.07 16.96 0.91
N GLY A 2 -34.24 17.22 1.92
CA GLY A 2 -32.87 17.72 1.74
C GLY A 2 -31.88 16.69 2.25
N TYR A 3 -30.94 16.26 1.40
CA TYR A 3 -29.89 15.32 1.78
C TYR A 3 -28.88 16.00 2.71
N LEU A 4 -28.82 15.54 3.95
CA LEU A 4 -27.88 15.99 4.95
C LEU A 4 -26.50 15.35 4.66
N ILE A 5 -25.61 16.10 4.02
CA ILE A 5 -24.20 15.72 3.89
C ILE A 5 -23.59 15.74 5.30
N ARG A 6 -23.46 14.56 5.91
CA ARG A 6 -22.77 14.39 7.20
C ARG A 6 -21.28 14.72 7.01
N ARG A 7 -20.90 15.92 7.42
CA ARG A 7 -19.50 16.31 7.71
C ARG A 7 -18.95 15.29 8.71
N TRP A 8 -17.99 14.48 8.26
CA TRP A 8 -17.16 13.65 9.14
C TRP A 8 -16.35 14.59 10.05
N GLY A 9 -16.89 14.84 11.24
CA GLY A 9 -16.27 15.65 12.28
C GLY A 9 -15.15 14.87 12.97
N GLU A 10 -13.94 15.41 12.88
CA GLU A 10 -12.75 14.99 13.59
C GLU A 10 -12.95 15.02 15.11
N ARG A 11 -13.33 13.89 15.70
CA ARG A 11 -13.07 13.60 17.13
C ARG A 11 -12.23 12.34 17.23
N ARG A 12 -10.95 12.46 16.88
CA ARG A 12 -9.92 11.52 17.35
C ARG A 12 -9.14 12.19 18.47
N LYS A 13 -9.09 11.52 19.62
CA LYS A 13 -8.34 11.93 20.81
C LYS A 13 -6.90 12.24 20.39
N ARG A 14 -6.33 13.34 20.91
CA ARG A 14 -4.92 13.75 20.72
C ARG A 14 -3.99 12.73 21.39
N GLY A 15 -3.83 11.57 20.77
CA GLY A 15 -2.77 10.62 21.09
C GLY A 15 -1.47 11.13 20.49
N ASN A 16 -0.38 11.01 21.24
CA ASN A 16 1.03 11.14 20.85
C ASN A 16 1.20 11.34 19.34
N TYR A 17 1.30 12.60 18.90
CA TYR A 17 1.37 12.90 17.47
C TYR A 17 2.65 12.28 16.92
N LYS A 18 2.50 11.11 16.27
CA LYS A 18 3.52 10.57 15.38
C LYS A 18 4.02 11.71 14.52
N LYS A 19 5.33 11.92 14.51
CA LYS A 19 6.01 12.94 13.72
C LYS A 19 5.42 12.93 12.31
N LEU A 20 4.78 14.05 11.92
CA LEU A 20 4.24 14.21 10.58
C LEU A 20 5.37 13.98 9.57
N ASN A 21 5.03 13.33 8.46
CA ASN A 21 5.98 13.02 7.40
C ASN A 21 5.40 13.38 6.03
N SER A 22 6.20 13.20 4.97
CA SER A 22 5.79 13.47 3.60
C SER A 22 4.48 12.77 3.17
N VAL A 23 4.12 11.65 3.80
CA VAL A 23 2.88 10.91 3.53
C VAL A 23 1.69 11.45 4.34
N THR A 24 1.90 11.87 5.58
CA THR A 24 0.82 12.23 6.52
C THR A 24 0.62 13.73 6.75
N ASP A 25 1.57 14.56 6.33
CA ASP A 25 1.52 16.02 6.50
C ASP A 25 0.65 16.66 5.41
N PRO A 26 -0.52 17.25 5.75
CA PRO A 26 -1.40 17.87 4.76
C PRO A 26 -0.75 19.07 4.05
N SER A 27 0.23 19.75 4.67
CA SER A 27 0.92 20.90 4.05
C SER A 27 1.68 20.50 2.77
N ARG A 28 2.03 19.21 2.64
CA ARG A 28 2.67 18.64 1.44
C ARG A 28 1.71 18.44 0.26
N TYR A 29 0.40 18.59 0.47
CA TYR A 29 -0.65 18.33 -0.52
C TYR A 29 -1.47 19.58 -0.87
N VAL A 30 -1.29 20.68 -0.16
CA VAL A 30 -2.01 21.93 -0.41
C VAL A 30 -1.20 22.77 -1.40
N PRO A 31 -1.72 23.02 -2.62
CA PRO A 31 -1.07 24.00 -3.49
C PRO A 31 -1.17 25.37 -2.81
N LEU A 32 -0.06 26.10 -2.76
CA LEU A 32 -0.01 27.51 -2.36
C LEU A 32 -0.84 28.33 -3.35
N SER A 33 -2.17 28.33 -3.19
CA SER A 33 -3.08 29.08 -4.03
C SER A 33 -3.49 30.35 -3.29
N THR A 34 -3.04 31.49 -3.77
CA THR A 34 -3.46 32.82 -3.32
C THR A 34 -4.72 33.32 -4.05
N SER A 35 -5.35 32.48 -4.87
CA SER A 35 -6.49 32.83 -5.73
C SER A 35 -7.83 32.44 -5.09
N ASP A 36 -8.81 33.35 -5.18
CA ASP A 36 -10.19 33.19 -4.67
C ASP A 36 -11.03 32.13 -5.39
N HIS A 37 -10.49 31.46 -6.40
CA HIS A 37 -11.18 30.35 -7.05
C HIS A 37 -10.88 29.04 -6.32
N PRO A 38 -11.90 28.20 -6.04
CA PRO A 38 -11.67 26.90 -5.41
C PRO A 38 -10.70 26.12 -6.29
N PRO A 39 -9.47 25.85 -5.81
CA PRO A 39 -8.44 25.29 -6.64
C PRO A 39 -8.93 23.93 -7.14
N ARG A 40 -8.91 23.72 -8.46
CA ARG A 40 -8.95 22.36 -9.00
C ARG A 40 -7.84 21.61 -8.29
N ARG A 41 -8.17 20.47 -7.66
CA ARG A 41 -7.22 19.66 -6.88
C ARG A 41 -6.13 19.14 -7.81
N GLY A 42 -5.12 19.97 -8.02
CA GLY A 42 -3.93 19.63 -8.77
C GLY A 42 -3.05 18.72 -7.93
N ILE A 43 -2.46 17.72 -8.58
CA ILE A 43 -1.44 16.89 -7.96
C ILE A 43 -0.15 17.71 -7.90
N ILE A 44 0.42 17.85 -6.70
CA ILE A 44 1.72 18.51 -6.51
C ILE A 44 2.81 17.55 -6.98
N ARG A 45 3.80 18.07 -7.70
CA ARG A 45 4.90 17.29 -8.28
C ARG A 45 6.26 17.88 -7.86
N PRO A 46 7.31 17.06 -7.73
CA PRO A 46 7.32 15.60 -7.87
C PRO A 46 6.55 14.91 -6.74
N ALA A 47 5.98 13.74 -7.04
CA ALA A 47 5.29 12.92 -6.04
C ALA A 47 5.32 11.44 -6.40
N ILE A 48 5.08 10.59 -5.39
CA ILE A 48 4.91 9.15 -5.56
C ILE A 48 3.43 8.83 -5.75
N LEU A 49 3.13 7.93 -6.67
CA LEU A 49 1.80 7.49 -7.01
C LEU A 49 1.69 5.98 -6.82
N LEU A 50 0.90 5.55 -5.83
CA LEU A 50 0.52 4.17 -5.65
C LEU A 50 -0.69 3.84 -6.53
N LYS A 51 -0.52 2.84 -7.40
CA LYS A 51 -1.60 2.15 -8.11
C LYS A 51 -1.68 0.72 -7.60
N THR A 52 -2.63 0.46 -6.72
CA THR A 52 -2.82 -0.90 -6.20
C THR A 52 -3.46 -1.79 -7.25
N THR A 53 -2.92 -2.99 -7.39
CA THR A 53 -3.52 -4.05 -8.21
C THR A 53 -3.53 -5.37 -7.44
N ASN A 54 -4.41 -6.29 -7.82
CA ASN A 54 -4.47 -7.65 -7.28
C ASN A 54 -4.93 -7.74 -5.81
N GLY A 55 -4.73 -8.91 -5.19
CA GLY A 55 -5.20 -9.20 -3.83
C GLY A 55 -4.45 -8.44 -2.74
N LEU A 56 -4.96 -8.49 -1.50
CA LEU A 56 -4.47 -7.71 -0.36
C LEU A 56 -2.95 -7.80 -0.16
N GLY A 57 -2.34 -8.99 -0.25
CA GLY A 57 -0.88 -9.14 -0.10
C GLY A 57 -0.09 -8.29 -1.09
N ASN A 58 -0.48 -8.28 -2.37
CA ASN A 58 0.16 -7.45 -3.38
C ASN A 58 -0.02 -5.96 -3.07
N GLN A 59 -1.21 -5.57 -2.61
CA GLN A 59 -1.47 -4.18 -2.22
C GLN A 59 -0.60 -3.75 -1.03
N LEU A 60 -0.36 -4.65 -0.07
CA LEU A 60 0.52 -4.42 1.08
C LEU A 60 1.98 -4.21 0.64
N PHE A 61 2.51 -5.07 -0.22
CA PHE A 61 3.87 -4.91 -0.77
C PHE A 61 4.00 -3.63 -1.59
N GLN A 62 3.04 -3.38 -2.50
CA GLN A 62 3.01 -2.15 -3.30
C GLN A 62 2.96 -0.93 -2.39
N TYR A 63 2.11 -0.91 -1.36
CA TYR A 63 2.05 0.20 -0.41
C TYR A 63 3.37 0.36 0.32
N ALA A 64 3.94 -0.71 0.88
CA ALA A 64 5.20 -0.65 1.63
C ALA A 64 6.33 -0.05 0.78
N CYS A 65 6.42 -0.45 -0.48
CA CYS A 65 7.44 0.09 -1.37
C CYS A 65 7.21 1.57 -1.71
N HIS A 66 6.00 1.95 -2.13
CA HIS A 66 5.72 3.35 -2.46
C HIS A 66 5.83 4.26 -1.23
N TYR A 67 5.47 3.75 -0.05
CA TYR A 67 5.66 4.43 1.22
C TYR A 67 7.15 4.67 1.52
N ALA A 68 7.98 3.62 1.43
CA ALA A 68 9.42 3.74 1.63
C ALA A 68 10.06 4.72 0.63
N LEU A 69 9.66 4.67 -0.64
CA LEU A 69 10.13 5.58 -1.68
C LEU A 69 9.74 7.04 -1.38
N ALA A 70 8.49 7.27 -0.98
CA ALA A 70 7.99 8.60 -0.62
C ALA A 70 8.71 9.17 0.62
N ARG A 71 9.01 8.31 1.60
CA ARG A 71 9.74 8.73 2.81
C ARG A 71 11.21 9.01 2.51
N LYS A 72 11.87 8.15 1.72
CA LYS A 72 13.28 8.29 1.33
C LYS A 72 13.58 9.60 0.62
N HIS A 73 12.64 10.07 -0.22
CA HIS A 73 12.79 11.30 -1.00
C HIS A 73 12.00 12.48 -0.46
N ASP A 74 11.39 12.35 0.72
CA ASP A 74 10.54 13.38 1.34
C ASP A 74 9.43 13.92 0.40
N LEU A 75 8.83 13.01 -0.38
CA LEU A 75 7.80 13.33 -1.37
C LEU A 75 6.38 12.94 -0.92
N PRO A 76 5.34 13.66 -1.39
CA PRO A 76 3.95 13.26 -1.20
C PRO A 76 3.68 11.86 -1.80
N LEU A 77 2.80 11.09 -1.15
CA LEU A 77 2.31 9.81 -1.64
C LEU A 77 0.83 9.91 -1.97
N TYR A 78 0.50 9.88 -3.26
CA TYR A 78 -0.87 9.78 -3.73
C TYR A 78 -1.30 8.33 -3.94
N ILE A 79 -2.52 8.00 -3.53
CA ILE A 79 -3.09 6.65 -3.58
C ILE A 79 -4.27 6.68 -4.54
N ARG A 80 -4.15 5.97 -5.67
CA ARG A 80 -5.23 5.86 -6.65
C ARG A 80 -6.23 4.81 -6.19
N ILE A 81 -7.46 5.24 -5.96
CA ILE A 81 -8.57 4.35 -5.58
C ILE A 81 -9.37 4.01 -6.85
N PRO A 82 -9.60 2.73 -7.16
CA PRO A 82 -10.42 2.33 -8.30
C PRO A 82 -11.90 2.72 -8.09
N HIS A 83 -12.55 3.26 -9.13
CA HIS A 83 -13.92 3.82 -9.08
C HIS A 83 -15.00 2.77 -8.80
N ASN A 84 -14.79 1.54 -9.30
CA ASN A 84 -15.80 0.47 -9.27
C ASN A 84 -15.56 -0.50 -8.12
N GLN A 85 -15.51 0.00 -6.89
CA GLN A 85 -15.60 -0.86 -5.72
C GLN A 85 -17.07 -1.04 -5.38
N THR A 86 -17.75 -1.93 -6.09
CA THR A 86 -18.94 -2.53 -5.49
C THR A 86 -18.46 -3.37 -4.31
N PRO A 87 -19.04 -3.25 -3.12
CA PRO A 87 -18.59 -3.95 -1.91
C PRO A 87 -18.93 -5.45 -1.92
N HIS A 88 -18.90 -6.08 -3.10
CA HIS A 88 -19.22 -7.49 -3.24
C HIS A 88 -17.93 -8.30 -3.09
N LEU A 89 -17.67 -8.72 -1.84
CA LEU A 89 -16.55 -9.57 -1.42
C LEU A 89 -16.61 -10.97 -2.05
N SER A 90 -16.53 -11.07 -3.38
CA SER A 90 -16.23 -12.34 -4.04
C SER A 90 -14.79 -12.72 -3.71
N VAL A 91 -14.51 -14.01 -3.57
CA VAL A 91 -13.15 -14.54 -3.39
C VAL A 91 -12.24 -14.17 -4.57
N THR A 92 -12.82 -13.87 -5.73
CA THR A 92 -12.11 -13.36 -6.92
C THR A 92 -12.03 -11.83 -6.96
N ASP A 93 -12.71 -11.13 -6.07
CA ASP A 93 -12.75 -9.68 -6.06
C ASP A 93 -11.40 -9.14 -5.55
N ARG A 94 -10.61 -8.64 -6.49
CA ARG A 94 -9.32 -7.98 -6.24
C ARG A 94 -9.55 -6.51 -5.84
N SER A 95 -10.57 -6.26 -5.03
CA SER A 95 -10.95 -4.94 -4.59
C SER A 95 -9.89 -4.32 -3.69
N PHE A 96 -9.89 -2.98 -3.64
CA PHE A 96 -8.95 -2.22 -2.84
C PHE A 96 -9.18 -2.47 -1.35
N ALA A 97 -8.26 -3.15 -0.69
CA ALA A 97 -8.41 -3.66 0.67
C ALA A 97 -7.63 -2.85 1.71
N LEU A 98 -6.75 -1.92 1.29
CA LEU A 98 -5.97 -1.08 2.21
C LEU A 98 -6.83 -0.20 3.12
N HIS A 99 -8.09 0.05 2.75
CA HIS A 99 -9.03 0.81 3.59
C HIS A 99 -9.37 0.12 4.92
N THR A 100 -9.15 -1.18 5.02
CA THR A 100 -9.40 -1.99 6.24
C THR A 100 -8.27 -1.88 7.27
N LEU A 101 -7.12 -1.33 6.86
CA LEU A 101 -5.90 -1.20 7.67
C LEU A 101 -5.70 0.23 8.15
N ASN A 102 -4.77 0.44 9.08
CA ASN A 102 -4.37 1.78 9.57
C ASN A 102 -3.59 2.63 8.55
N VAL A 103 -3.67 2.28 7.27
CA VAL A 103 -3.09 3.04 6.17
C VAL A 103 -3.75 4.43 6.08
N PRO A 104 -2.96 5.53 6.05
CA PRO A 104 -3.49 6.88 5.93
C PRO A 104 -4.14 7.12 4.56
N LEU A 105 -5.46 7.02 4.52
CA LEU A 105 -6.30 7.37 3.37
C LEU A 105 -7.06 8.66 3.68
N PHE A 106 -6.51 9.78 3.23
CA PHE A 106 -7.07 11.10 3.42
C PHE A 106 -7.60 11.66 2.11
N SER A 107 -8.59 12.55 2.18
CA SER A 107 -9.18 13.17 0.99
C SER A 107 -8.18 13.97 0.13
N TRP A 108 -7.04 14.36 0.70
CA TRP A 108 -5.96 15.08 0.01
C TRP A 108 -4.88 14.18 -0.60
N ASN A 109 -4.73 12.94 -0.14
CA ASN A 109 -3.76 11.99 -0.70
C ASN A 109 -4.41 10.87 -1.51
N THR A 110 -5.74 10.72 -1.48
CA THR A 110 -6.47 9.79 -2.34
C THR A 110 -6.92 10.46 -3.62
N ILE A 111 -6.69 9.83 -4.76
CA ILE A 111 -7.13 10.31 -6.07
C ILE A 111 -8.06 9.31 -6.72
N ASP A 112 -9.10 9.82 -7.39
CA ASP A 112 -10.00 9.00 -8.19
C ASP A 112 -9.32 8.57 -9.48
N SER A 113 -9.72 7.41 -9.98
CA SER A 113 -9.25 6.86 -11.23
C SER A 113 -9.52 7.73 -12.46
N SER A 114 -10.50 8.64 -12.41
CA SER A 114 -10.79 9.61 -13.47
C SER A 114 -9.80 10.78 -13.56
N SER A 115 -8.92 10.97 -12.56
CA SER A 115 -8.01 12.10 -12.50
C SER A 115 -6.99 12.07 -13.65
N ASN A 116 -6.79 13.20 -14.34
CA ASN A 116 -5.70 13.33 -15.31
C ASN A 116 -4.36 13.50 -14.57
N LEU A 117 -3.53 12.47 -14.62
CA LEU A 117 -2.28 12.39 -13.86
C LEU A 117 -1.09 13.06 -14.57
N GLY A 118 -1.22 13.40 -15.86
CA GLY A 118 -0.11 13.86 -16.66
C GLY A 118 0.99 12.81 -16.81
N ASN A 119 2.25 13.25 -16.85
CA ASN A 119 3.41 12.37 -17.07
C ASN A 119 3.72 11.52 -15.83
N ILE A 120 3.76 10.20 -16.03
CA ILE A 120 4.14 9.22 -15.02
C ILE A 120 5.43 8.55 -15.47
N THR A 121 6.46 8.62 -14.63
CA THR A 121 7.69 7.85 -14.77
C THR A 121 7.51 6.55 -13.98
N TYR A 122 7.67 5.42 -14.68
CA TYR A 122 7.61 4.10 -14.05
C TYR A 122 9.00 3.66 -13.63
N LEU A 123 9.14 3.21 -12.40
CA LEU A 123 10.36 2.66 -11.82
C LEU A 123 10.28 1.14 -11.81
N SER A 124 11.35 0.48 -12.25
CA SER A 124 11.51 -0.97 -12.13
C SER A 124 12.20 -1.37 -10.84
N ASP A 125 12.09 -2.64 -10.45
CA ASP A 125 12.87 -3.19 -9.32
C ASP A 125 14.38 -2.99 -9.55
N SER A 126 14.87 -3.08 -10.80
CA SER A 126 16.28 -2.81 -11.14
C SER A 126 16.67 -1.35 -10.90
N ASP A 127 15.82 -0.38 -11.26
CA ASP A 127 16.09 1.05 -11.02
C ASP A 127 16.18 1.33 -9.52
N LEU A 128 15.32 0.69 -8.73
CA LEU A 128 15.31 0.84 -7.28
C LEU A 128 16.55 0.22 -6.63
N LEU A 129 17.02 -0.94 -7.12
CA LEU A 129 18.21 -1.63 -6.60
C LEU A 129 19.48 -0.85 -6.94
N SER A 130 19.61 -0.38 -8.17
CA SER A 130 20.78 0.37 -8.63
C SER A 130 20.79 1.81 -8.11
N GLY A 131 19.62 2.34 -7.73
CA GLY A 131 19.45 3.76 -7.45
C GLY A 131 19.54 4.65 -8.71
N SER A 132 19.41 4.09 -9.91
CA SER A 132 19.63 4.79 -11.19
C SER A 132 18.47 5.69 -11.64
N TYR A 133 17.65 6.18 -10.70
CA TYR A 133 16.51 7.06 -10.99
C TYR A 133 16.73 8.45 -10.37
N ASN A 134 16.31 9.49 -11.08
CA ASN A 134 16.43 10.87 -10.63
C ASN A 134 15.06 11.45 -10.27
N VAL A 135 14.88 11.75 -8.98
CA VAL A 135 13.64 12.32 -8.43
C VAL A 135 13.67 13.86 -8.42
N SER A 136 14.85 14.44 -8.21
CA SER A 136 15.03 15.87 -7.86
C SER A 136 14.74 16.84 -9.01
N SER A 137 14.89 16.42 -10.26
CA SER A 137 14.78 17.33 -11.42
C SER A 137 13.50 17.16 -12.23
N SER A 138 12.55 16.36 -11.76
CA SER A 138 11.37 16.01 -12.55
C SER A 138 10.10 16.68 -12.03
N LEU A 139 9.26 17.15 -12.95
CA LEU A 139 7.86 17.46 -12.68
C LEU A 139 6.97 16.22 -12.91
N ASN A 140 7.48 15.02 -12.63
CA ASN A 140 6.79 13.77 -12.92
C ASN A 140 6.15 13.18 -11.67
N LEU A 141 5.18 12.30 -11.90
CA LEU A 141 4.75 11.34 -10.89
C LEU A 141 5.55 10.06 -11.03
N PHE A 142 6.02 9.51 -9.92
CA PHE A 142 6.75 8.25 -9.89
C PHE A 142 5.84 7.14 -9.42
N SER A 143 5.84 6.01 -10.14
CA SER A 143 5.06 4.83 -9.78
C SER A 143 5.87 3.58 -10.11
N LEU A 144 5.59 2.46 -9.47
CA LEU A 144 6.20 1.19 -9.89
C LEU A 144 5.61 0.73 -11.22
N ARG A 145 6.42 0.04 -12.03
CA ARG A 145 5.92 -0.67 -13.21
C ARG A 145 4.96 -1.77 -12.76
N GLU A 146 4.06 -2.16 -13.65
CA GLU A 146 3.19 -3.30 -13.40
C GLU A 146 4.01 -4.58 -13.25
N GLY A 147 3.77 -5.33 -12.17
CA GLY A 147 4.50 -6.55 -11.84
C GLY A 147 5.73 -6.35 -10.94
N ASP A 148 6.17 -5.11 -10.74
CA ASP A 148 7.21 -4.78 -9.76
C ASP A 148 6.61 -4.64 -8.36
N TYR A 149 7.25 -5.27 -7.38
CA TYR A 149 6.78 -5.35 -5.99
C TYR A 149 7.86 -5.01 -4.98
N CYS A 150 9.04 -4.56 -5.43
CA CYS A 150 10.19 -4.31 -4.58
C CYS A 150 10.50 -5.55 -3.74
N GLN A 151 10.80 -6.64 -4.44
CA GLN A 151 10.85 -8.02 -3.89
C GLN A 151 11.91 -8.24 -2.77
N SER A 152 12.63 -7.20 -2.36
CA SER A 152 13.60 -7.25 -1.27
C SER A 152 13.09 -6.50 -0.05
N GLU A 153 13.17 -7.14 1.12
CA GLU A 153 12.96 -6.51 2.43
C GLU A 153 13.83 -5.26 2.61
N HIS A 154 14.99 -5.22 1.94
CA HIS A 154 15.94 -4.13 2.04
C HIS A 154 15.31 -2.75 1.74
N TYR A 155 14.31 -2.71 0.85
CA TYR A 155 13.67 -1.46 0.44
C TYR A 155 12.89 -0.75 1.54
N PHE A 156 12.29 -1.51 2.45
CA PHE A 156 11.43 -0.98 3.50
C PHE A 156 11.93 -1.31 4.90
N ALA A 157 13.14 -1.87 5.01
CA ALA A 157 13.77 -2.22 6.28
C ALA A 157 13.85 -1.03 7.25
N GLU A 158 14.21 0.15 6.75
CA GLU A 158 14.28 1.39 7.52
C GLU A 158 12.93 1.79 8.11
N TYR A 159 11.83 1.51 7.40
CA TYR A 159 10.46 1.91 7.76
C TYR A 159 9.65 0.78 8.38
N ARG A 160 10.29 -0.33 8.75
CA ARG A 160 9.62 -1.57 9.18
C ARG A 160 8.68 -1.35 10.38
N SER A 161 9.11 -0.59 11.38
CA SER A 161 8.29 -0.31 12.57
C SER A 161 7.06 0.53 12.23
N GLU A 162 7.21 1.54 11.37
CA GLU A 162 6.10 2.37 10.88
C GLU A 162 5.09 1.51 10.09
N LEU A 163 5.59 0.71 9.13
CA LEU A 163 4.76 -0.17 8.30
C LEU A 163 4.01 -1.23 9.10
N LYS A 164 4.62 -1.78 10.16
CA LYS A 164 3.96 -2.75 11.05
C LYS A 164 2.72 -2.13 11.70
N GLU A 165 2.79 -0.87 12.10
CA GLU A 165 1.63 -0.18 12.68
C GLU A 165 0.59 0.17 11.61
N LEU A 166 1.04 0.62 10.43
CA LEU A 166 0.15 0.96 9.31
C LEU A 166 -0.63 -0.26 8.79
N PHE A 167 -0.02 -1.45 8.80
CA PHE A 167 -0.68 -2.68 8.37
C PHE A 167 -1.43 -3.39 9.51
N GLY A 168 -1.49 -2.79 10.69
CA GLY A 168 -2.46 -3.17 11.70
C GLY A 168 -3.87 -2.90 11.19
N PHE A 169 -4.81 -3.76 11.57
CA PHE A 169 -6.22 -3.52 11.29
C PHE A 169 -6.73 -2.31 12.08
N LYS A 170 -7.74 -1.62 11.51
CA LYS A 170 -8.42 -0.55 12.25
C LYS A 170 -9.27 -1.13 13.37
N SER A 171 -9.32 -0.44 14.51
CA SER A 171 -10.08 -0.87 15.70
C SER A 171 -11.60 -0.87 15.50
N ASP A 172 -12.10 -0.17 14.49
CA ASP A 172 -13.53 -0.09 14.16
C ASP A 172 -14.00 -1.24 13.25
N HIS A 173 -13.08 -2.05 12.71
CA HIS A 173 -13.47 -3.28 12.03
C HIS A 173 -13.87 -4.35 13.04
N GLN A 174 -15.16 -4.70 13.02
CA GLN A 174 -15.64 -5.89 13.70
C GLN A 174 -15.13 -7.12 12.94
N PHE A 175 -14.10 -7.74 13.48
CA PHE A 175 -13.65 -9.04 13.01
C PHE A 175 -14.62 -10.12 13.45
N SER A 176 -14.70 -11.21 12.69
CA SER A 176 -15.35 -12.40 13.21
C SER A 176 -14.55 -12.91 14.42
N GLN A 177 -15.22 -13.53 15.38
CA GLN A 177 -14.56 -14.15 16.54
C GLN A 177 -13.44 -15.13 16.13
N ALA A 178 -13.56 -15.74 14.95
CA ALA A 178 -12.55 -16.60 14.38
C ALA A 178 -11.24 -15.85 14.09
N VAL A 179 -11.30 -14.64 13.51
CA VAL A 179 -10.12 -13.83 13.21
C VAL A 179 -9.46 -13.33 14.49
N GLU A 180 -10.24 -12.86 15.47
CA GLU A 180 -9.71 -12.44 16.78
C GLU A 180 -9.04 -13.60 17.53
N SER A 181 -9.64 -14.79 17.47
CA SER A 181 -9.09 -15.99 18.09
C SER A 181 -7.78 -16.41 17.43
N TRP A 182 -7.71 -16.32 16.10
CA TRP A 182 -6.48 -16.58 15.34
C TRP A 182 -5.38 -15.57 15.64
N GLU A 183 -5.71 -14.29 15.74
CA GLU A 183 -4.74 -13.25 16.11
C GLU A 183 -4.13 -13.53 17.48
N LYS A 184 -4.97 -13.79 18.49
CA LYS A 184 -4.52 -14.16 19.85
C LYS A 184 -3.65 -15.42 19.84
N PHE A 185 -4.04 -16.44 19.07
CA PHE A 185 -3.29 -17.69 18.95
C PHE A 185 -1.87 -17.45 18.40
N ILE A 186 -1.75 -16.67 17.33
CA ILE A 186 -0.46 -16.39 16.70
C ILE A 186 0.42 -15.56 17.63
N LEU A 187 -0.13 -14.50 18.24
CA LEU A 187 0.61 -13.65 19.18
C LEU A 187 1.12 -14.44 20.39
N GLY A 188 0.36 -15.44 20.86
CA GLY A 188 0.75 -16.29 21.98
C GLY A 188 1.81 -17.36 21.67
N LYS A 189 2.04 -17.70 20.39
CA LYS A 189 2.91 -18.84 20.01
C LYS A 189 4.30 -18.46 19.57
N THR A 190 4.46 -17.38 18.81
CA THR A 190 5.72 -17.17 18.09
C THR A 190 6.43 -15.88 18.45
N GLY A 191 5.79 -14.92 19.14
CA GLY A 191 6.33 -13.57 19.37
C GLY A 191 6.53 -12.76 18.08
N GLU A 192 6.63 -13.43 16.94
CA GLU A 192 6.78 -12.92 15.58
C GLU A 192 5.80 -13.67 14.66
N THR A 193 4.99 -12.93 13.90
CA THR A 193 4.11 -13.52 12.87
C THR A 193 4.96 -14.03 11.70
N VAL A 194 4.49 -14.92 10.82
CA VAL A 194 5.22 -15.24 9.56
C VAL A 194 4.24 -15.14 8.40
N ALA A 195 4.62 -14.38 7.38
CA ALA A 195 3.89 -14.28 6.12
C ALA A 195 4.36 -15.39 5.18
N LEU A 196 3.45 -16.28 4.76
CA LEU A 196 3.73 -17.25 3.71
C LEU A 196 2.96 -16.82 2.45
N HIS A 197 3.68 -16.43 1.40
CA HIS A 197 3.09 -16.22 0.08
C HIS A 197 3.41 -17.45 -0.77
N ASP A 198 2.47 -18.40 -0.84
CA ASP A 198 2.58 -19.53 -1.77
C ASP A 198 2.00 -19.13 -3.14
N TRP A 199 2.82 -19.22 -4.19
CA TRP A 199 2.43 -18.88 -5.56
C TRP A 199 1.62 -20.01 -6.24
N LYS A 200 1.56 -21.21 -5.68
CA LYS A 200 0.93 -22.36 -6.34
C LYS A 200 -0.53 -22.57 -5.90
N HIS A 201 -1.44 -22.07 -6.75
CA HIS A 201 -2.87 -22.42 -6.81
C HIS A 201 -3.72 -22.00 -5.59
N SER A 202 -4.45 -20.89 -5.78
CA SER A 202 -5.74 -20.55 -5.17
C SER A 202 -6.03 -21.13 -3.79
N HIS A 203 -5.61 -20.42 -2.74
CA HIS A 203 -6.35 -20.09 -1.51
C HIS A 203 -5.41 -19.28 -0.60
N HIS A 204 -5.53 -17.95 -0.59
CA HIS A 204 -4.60 -17.09 0.16
C HIS A 204 -5.19 -16.66 1.49
N ILE A 205 -4.56 -17.12 2.58
CA ILE A 205 -4.64 -16.50 3.90
C ILE A 205 -3.43 -15.56 4.02
N PHE A 206 -3.69 -14.26 4.09
CA PHE A 206 -2.65 -13.26 4.29
C PHE A 206 -2.25 -13.22 5.78
N ARG A 207 -0.96 -13.44 6.07
CA ARG A 207 -0.38 -13.28 7.41
C ARG A 207 0.60 -12.12 7.35
N LEU A 208 0.55 -11.21 8.33
CA LEU A 208 1.35 -9.98 8.36
C LEU A 208 2.40 -10.01 9.49
N PHE A 209 3.66 -9.95 9.08
CA PHE A 209 4.91 -9.57 9.77
C PHE A 209 5.53 -10.37 10.91
N GLY A 210 6.51 -11.16 10.49
CA GLY A 210 7.81 -11.47 11.11
C GLY A 210 8.67 -12.11 10.02
N ARG A 211 9.98 -12.27 10.26
CA ARG A 211 11.06 -12.53 9.28
C ARG A 211 10.52 -12.90 7.88
N LEU A 212 10.51 -11.95 6.96
CA LEU A 212 10.06 -12.13 5.57
C LEU A 212 11.18 -12.90 4.82
N GLY A 213 11.42 -14.14 5.26
CA GLY A 213 12.31 -15.05 4.56
C GLY A 213 11.70 -15.37 3.20
N PHE A 214 12.16 -14.68 2.16
CA PHE A 214 11.82 -15.01 0.79
C PHE A 214 12.42 -16.38 0.46
N TYR A 215 11.58 -17.42 0.45
CA TYR A 215 11.92 -18.67 -0.20
C TYR A 215 11.45 -18.58 -1.66
N SER A 216 12.31 -18.07 -2.54
CA SER A 216 12.16 -18.29 -3.98
C SER A 216 12.71 -19.67 -4.32
N GLY A 217 11.95 -20.72 -4.01
CA GLY A 217 12.29 -22.07 -4.47
C GLY A 217 12.04 -22.18 -5.97
N GLN A 218 13.08 -22.05 -6.80
CA GLN A 218 13.03 -22.58 -8.16
C GLN A 218 13.00 -24.11 -8.06
N ILE A 219 11.80 -24.70 -8.10
CA ILE A 219 11.66 -26.14 -8.27
C ILE A 219 11.76 -26.42 -9.77
N SER A 220 12.96 -26.82 -10.19
CA SER A 220 13.21 -27.47 -11.48
C SER A 220 12.28 -28.67 -11.63
N SER A 221 11.46 -28.67 -12.68
CA SER A 221 10.69 -29.85 -13.09
C SER A 221 11.63 -30.84 -13.78
N GLN A 222 12.38 -31.64 -13.02
CA GLN A 222 12.90 -32.91 -13.50
C GLN A 222 11.92 -34.02 -13.07
N GLY A 223 11.39 -34.76 -14.04
CA GLY A 223 10.54 -35.91 -13.74
C GLY A 223 9.72 -36.43 -14.91
N GLY A 224 10.38 -36.82 -16.01
CA GLY A 224 9.79 -37.65 -17.06
C GLY A 224 10.66 -38.89 -17.25
N ALA A 225 10.52 -39.87 -16.34
CA ALA A 225 11.23 -41.14 -16.41
C ALA A 225 10.53 -42.09 -17.40
N HIS A 226 11.35 -42.72 -18.22
CA HIS A 226 11.05 -43.88 -19.06
C HIS A 226 10.36 -45.00 -18.28
N LEU A 227 9.36 -45.63 -18.90
CA LEU A 227 8.98 -47.00 -18.62
C LEU A 227 8.99 -47.76 -19.94
N ALA A 228 9.96 -48.68 -20.03
CA ALA A 228 10.03 -49.71 -21.03
C ALA A 228 9.13 -50.88 -20.61
N THR A 229 8.38 -51.41 -21.57
CA THR A 229 8.14 -52.84 -21.79
C THR A 229 7.73 -53.02 -23.23
#